data_AF-A0A938M8H7-F1
#
_entry.id   AF-A0A938M8H7-F1
#
_cell.length_a   1.000
_cell.length_b   1.000
_cell.length_c   1.000
_cell.angle_alpha   90.00
_cell.angle_beta   90.00
_cell.angle_gamma   90.00
#
_symmetry.space_group_name_H-M   'P 1'
#
loop_
_entity.id
_entity.type
_entity.pdbx_description
1 polymer ?
#
loop_
_entity_poly.entity_id
_entity_poly.type
_entity_poly.pdbx_seq_one_letter_code
_entity_poly.pdbx_strand_id
1 'polypeptide(L)'
;MSAVLIQLAIFFGALPGGKTLKSALSLALGMALLWDWTRRRWFLRLLPWEVFPHGSPSLSSIVLIGSLLAAFACLHVFSVALLSPHSANRALPARVTMTLLWLLGMVFVTIGPSESRRMAIRLCLALTTVGVLIAVSERETPNARIRRSIPRNQILRILAFPFFSGAANGILWATLVAAATFGVAWLFLPDSMWWWRYEDTYTIPVLFLYALAYALSAVLIRRWFLRDGLSYRHTGLLALGLMGIGVVVPLLLSVLSTRISSLRYLMPPWHLGNVTAIFYYHEAYLTPHMLFAGGWAAIVLILNRPWLADQIRAFRPPDA
;
A
#
# COMPACT_ATOMS: atom_id res chain seq x y z
N MET A 1 -25.45 0.26 -1.81
CA MET A 1 -24.51 -0.58 -2.60
C MET A 1 -24.13 0.06 -3.95
N SER A 2 -25.03 0.79 -4.62
CA SER A 2 -24.79 1.42 -5.93
C SER A 2 -23.61 2.42 -5.97
N ALA A 3 -23.47 3.29 -4.96
CA ALA A 3 -22.44 4.35 -4.97
C ALA A 3 -20.99 3.82 -4.98
N VAL A 4 -20.67 2.79 -4.19
CA VAL A 4 -19.31 2.21 -4.13
C VAL A 4 -18.94 1.55 -5.46
N LEU A 5 -19.88 0.83 -6.08
CA LEU A 5 -19.67 0.21 -7.39
C LEU A 5 -19.46 1.27 -8.49
N ILE A 6 -20.23 2.36 -8.46
CA ILE A 6 -20.04 3.50 -9.37
C ILE A 6 -18.64 4.09 -9.17
N GLN A 7 -18.21 4.32 -7.93
CA GLN A 7 -16.90 4.90 -7.65
C GLN A 7 -15.74 3.98 -8.07
N LEU A 8 -15.88 2.66 -7.87
CA LEU A 8 -14.93 1.67 -8.39
C LEU A 8 -14.88 1.71 -9.92
N ALA A 9 -16.02 1.75 -10.60
CA ALA A 9 -16.07 1.84 -12.06
C ALA A 9 -15.39 3.12 -12.57
N ILE A 10 -15.63 4.27 -11.92
CA ILE A 10 -14.95 5.54 -12.23
C ILE A 10 -13.43 5.38 -12.04
N PHE A 11 -12.98 4.80 -10.93
CA PHE A 11 -11.57 4.59 -10.63
C PHE A 11 -10.88 3.73 -11.70
N PHE A 12 -11.45 2.57 -12.04
CA PHE A 12 -10.91 1.71 -13.10
C PHE A 12 -10.95 2.37 -14.47
N GLY A 13 -12.01 3.13 -14.75
CA GLY A 13 -12.13 3.94 -15.96
C GLY A 13 -11.01 4.99 -16.08
N ALA A 14 -10.62 5.60 -14.96
CA ALA A 14 -9.58 6.63 -14.89
C ALA A 14 -8.14 6.09 -14.98
N LEU A 15 -7.91 4.78 -14.82
CA LEU A 15 -6.56 4.21 -14.90
C LEU A 15 -5.91 4.46 -16.27
N PRO A 16 -4.62 4.80 -16.32
CA PRO A 16 -3.88 4.90 -17.57
C PRO A 16 -3.61 3.48 -18.12
N GLY A 17 -4.28 3.10 -19.20
CA GLY A 17 -4.14 1.76 -19.77
C GLY A 17 -5.10 1.52 -20.93
N GLY A 18 -4.72 0.58 -21.81
CA GLY A 18 -5.61 0.07 -22.84
C GLY A 18 -6.83 -0.65 -22.25
N LYS A 19 -7.87 -0.83 -23.06
CA LYS A 19 -9.12 -1.51 -22.65
C LYS A 19 -8.82 -2.90 -22.06
N THR A 20 -7.89 -3.64 -22.66
CA THR A 20 -7.48 -4.99 -22.22
C THR A 20 -6.94 -5.00 -20.79
N LEU A 21 -6.01 -4.09 -20.46
CA LEU A 21 -5.45 -3.97 -19.12
C LEU A 21 -6.53 -3.62 -18.09
N LYS A 22 -7.42 -2.68 -18.42
CA LYS A 22 -8.52 -2.29 -17.54
C LYS A 22 -9.44 -3.48 -17.26
N SER A 23 -9.82 -4.22 -18.29
CA SER A 23 -10.64 -5.43 -18.15
C SER A 23 -9.96 -6.50 -17.32
N ALA A 24 -8.66 -6.74 -17.55
CA ALA A 24 -7.88 -7.71 -16.78
C ALA A 24 -7.79 -7.31 -15.30
N LEU A 25 -7.52 -6.04 -14.98
CA LEU A 25 -7.49 -5.54 -13.60
C LEU A 25 -8.86 -5.61 -12.93
N SER A 26 -9.92 -5.30 -13.68
CA SER A 26 -11.30 -5.38 -13.18
C SER A 26 -11.71 -6.83 -12.90
N LEU A 27 -11.33 -7.75 -13.79
CA LEU A 27 -11.54 -9.18 -13.60
C LEU A 27 -10.73 -9.73 -12.43
N ALA A 28 -9.46 -9.36 -12.33
CA ALA A 28 -8.60 -9.77 -11.21
C ALA A 28 -9.12 -9.25 -9.88
N LEU A 29 -9.58 -7.98 -9.81
CA LEU A 29 -10.24 -7.47 -8.62
C LEU A 29 -11.55 -8.22 -8.36
N GLY A 30 -12.38 -8.44 -9.38
CA GLY A 30 -13.63 -9.19 -9.26
C GLY A 30 -13.38 -10.60 -8.71
N MET A 31 -12.37 -11.31 -9.22
CA MET A 31 -11.93 -12.62 -8.75
C MET A 31 -11.37 -12.55 -7.33
N ALA A 32 -10.59 -11.52 -6.99
CA ALA A 32 -10.06 -11.33 -5.64
C ALA A 32 -11.18 -11.03 -4.64
N LEU A 33 -12.17 -10.21 -5.00
CA LEU A 33 -13.35 -9.92 -4.20
C LEU A 33 -14.25 -11.15 -4.07
N LEU A 34 -14.41 -11.95 -5.14
CA LEU A 34 -15.16 -13.20 -5.11
C LEU A 34 -14.44 -14.25 -4.25
N TRP A 35 -13.12 -14.37 -4.37
CA TRP A 35 -12.28 -15.26 -3.55
C TRP A 35 -12.30 -14.85 -2.08
N ASP A 36 -12.16 -13.56 -1.83
CA ASP A 36 -12.29 -12.99 -0.49
C ASP A 36 -13.71 -13.23 0.02
N TRP A 37 -14.76 -13.01 -0.77
CA TRP A 37 -16.16 -13.29 -0.40
C TRP A 37 -16.42 -14.77 -0.11
N THR A 38 -15.88 -15.71 -0.90
CA THR A 38 -16.02 -17.15 -0.66
C THR A 38 -15.25 -17.59 0.59
N ARG A 39 -14.06 -17.06 0.83
CA ARG A 39 -13.28 -17.27 2.06
C ARG A 39 -13.94 -16.59 3.28
N ARG A 40 -14.58 -15.43 3.06
CA ARG A 40 -15.28 -14.57 4.04
C ARG A 40 -16.76 -14.89 4.23
N ARG A 41 -17.25 -16.07 3.86
CA ARG A 41 -18.46 -16.62 4.52
C ARG A 41 -18.33 -16.63 6.06
N TRP A 42 -17.11 -16.50 6.60
CA TRP A 42 -16.81 -16.17 8.00
C TRP A 42 -17.01 -14.68 8.38
N PHE A 43 -16.74 -13.71 7.51
CA PHE A 43 -16.96 -12.27 7.76
C PHE A 43 -18.44 -11.88 7.74
N LEU A 44 -19.28 -12.64 7.02
CA LEU A 44 -20.74 -12.56 7.13
C LEU A 44 -21.28 -13.13 8.45
N ARG A 45 -20.44 -13.76 9.30
CA ARG A 45 -20.79 -13.99 10.72
C ARG A 45 -20.55 -12.76 11.59
N LEU A 46 -19.73 -11.80 11.13
CA LEU A 46 -19.49 -10.51 11.77
C LEU A 46 -20.50 -9.42 11.33
N LEU A 47 -21.50 -9.73 10.51
CA LEU A 47 -22.56 -8.81 10.05
C LEU A 47 -23.81 -9.68 9.83
N PRO A 48 -24.92 -9.63 10.62
CA PRO A 48 -25.40 -8.58 11.52
C PRO A 48 -25.79 -9.03 12.96
N TRP A 49 -25.64 -10.30 13.35
CA TRP A 49 -26.13 -10.78 14.67
C TRP A 49 -25.27 -10.34 15.87
N GLU A 50 -23.98 -10.05 15.68
CA GLU A 50 -23.11 -9.53 16.77
C GLU A 50 -22.90 -7.99 16.73
N VAL A 51 -23.26 -7.33 15.62
CA VAL A 51 -23.02 -5.88 15.41
C VAL A 51 -24.11 -5.01 16.05
N PHE A 52 -25.30 -5.59 16.27
CA PHE A 52 -26.42 -4.96 16.97
C PHE A 52 -27.09 -5.91 17.97
N PRO A 53 -26.42 -6.38 19.03
CA PRO A 53 -27.08 -7.21 20.03
C PRO A 53 -28.19 -6.44 20.77
N HIS A 54 -28.08 -5.11 20.85
CA HIS A 54 -28.90 -4.25 21.73
C HIS A 54 -29.41 -2.93 21.11
N GLY A 55 -29.49 -2.82 19.77
CA GLY A 55 -30.15 -1.68 19.12
C GLY A 55 -29.42 -0.33 19.12
N SER A 56 -28.23 -0.22 19.72
CA SER A 56 -27.34 0.95 19.57
C SER A 56 -26.17 0.64 18.63
N PRO A 57 -25.70 1.61 17.82
CA PRO A 57 -24.51 1.41 17.00
C PRO A 57 -23.30 1.20 17.90
N SER A 58 -22.76 -0.02 17.90
CA SER A 58 -21.49 -0.30 18.57
C SER A 58 -20.37 0.52 17.93
N LEU A 59 -19.31 0.83 18.69
CA LEU A 59 -18.11 1.49 18.17
C LEU A 59 -17.52 0.74 16.95
N SER A 60 -17.67 -0.58 16.91
CA SER A 60 -17.27 -1.42 15.78
C SER A 60 -18.05 -1.08 14.50
N SER A 61 -19.37 -0.83 14.59
CA SER A 61 -20.19 -0.39 13.46
C SER A 61 -19.73 0.96 12.92
N ILE A 62 -19.39 1.90 13.83
CA ILE A 62 -18.88 3.22 13.46
C ILE A 62 -17.54 3.10 12.73
N VAL A 63 -16.62 2.26 13.21
CA VAL A 63 -15.33 2.04 12.55
C VAL A 63 -15.49 1.36 11.19
N LEU A 64 -16.41 0.39 11.06
CA LEU A 64 -16.68 -0.24 9.76
C LEU A 64 -17.23 0.78 8.75
N ILE A 65 -18.26 1.54 9.13
CA ILE A 65 -18.85 2.58 8.27
C ILE A 65 -17.79 3.63 7.93
N GLY A 66 -17.03 4.10 8.93
CA GLY A 66 -15.93 5.04 8.73
C GLY A 66 -14.85 4.49 7.79
N SER A 67 -14.53 3.20 7.86
CA SER A 67 -13.58 2.54 6.96
C SER A 67 -14.10 2.49 5.52
N LEU A 68 -15.39 2.20 5.33
CA LEU A 68 -16.02 2.21 4.01
C LEU A 68 -16.05 3.63 3.41
N LEU A 69 -16.35 4.64 4.23
CA LEU A 69 -16.29 6.04 3.82
C LEU A 69 -14.87 6.48 3.49
N ALA A 70 -13.88 6.06 4.28
CA ALA A 70 -12.46 6.33 4.01
C ALA A 70 -12.02 5.69 2.69
N ALA A 71 -12.37 4.42 2.44
CA ALA A 71 -12.09 3.74 1.19
C ALA A 71 -12.75 4.46 -0.01
N PHE A 72 -14.00 4.88 0.14
CA PHE A 72 -14.72 5.65 -0.87
C PHE A 72 -14.03 6.99 -1.15
N ALA A 73 -13.66 7.74 -0.10
CA ALA A 73 -12.95 9.02 -0.22
C ALA A 73 -11.58 8.84 -0.89
N CYS A 74 -10.83 7.79 -0.55
CA CYS A 74 -9.57 7.46 -1.22
C CYS A 74 -9.78 7.18 -2.70
N LEU A 75 -10.74 6.32 -3.07
CA LEU A 75 -11.06 6.04 -4.47
C LEU A 75 -11.47 7.30 -5.22
N HIS A 76 -12.25 8.17 -4.59
CA HIS A 76 -12.65 9.45 -5.17
C HIS A 76 -11.44 10.34 -5.47
N VAL A 77 -10.60 10.60 -4.46
CA VAL A 77 -9.45 11.49 -4.64
C VAL A 77 -8.41 10.88 -5.57
N PHE A 78 -8.25 9.56 -5.60
CA PHE A 78 -7.41 8.91 -6.60
C PHE A 78 -7.96 9.05 -8.02
N SER A 79 -9.27 8.88 -8.22
CA SER A 79 -9.90 9.14 -9.52
C SER A 79 -9.67 10.58 -9.97
N VAL A 80 -9.87 11.56 -9.08
CA VAL A 80 -9.61 12.97 -9.37
C VAL A 80 -8.13 13.19 -9.71
N ALA A 81 -7.21 12.57 -8.96
CA ALA A 81 -5.78 12.68 -9.23
C ALA A 81 -5.40 12.08 -10.60
N LEU A 82 -5.99 10.93 -10.97
CA LEU A 82 -5.77 10.28 -12.26
C LEU A 82 -6.29 11.11 -13.44
N LEU A 83 -7.45 11.77 -13.27
CA LEU A 83 -8.06 12.64 -14.28
C LEU A 83 -7.42 14.04 -14.35
N SER A 84 -6.78 14.48 -13.27
CA SER A 84 -6.17 15.81 -13.20
C SER A 84 -5.04 16.00 -14.23
N PRO A 85 -4.90 17.20 -14.81
CA PRO A 85 -3.87 17.46 -15.82
C PRO A 85 -2.47 17.26 -15.23
N HIS A 86 -1.55 16.77 -16.06
CA HIS A 86 -0.17 16.49 -15.65
C HIS A 86 0.61 17.71 -15.15
N SER A 87 0.14 18.93 -15.44
CA SER A 87 0.73 20.19 -14.95
C SER A 87 0.36 20.52 -13.50
N ALA A 88 -0.68 19.89 -12.93
CA ALA A 88 -1.17 20.15 -11.58
C ALA A 88 -0.54 19.24 -10.52
N ASN A 89 -0.54 19.70 -9.26
CA ASN A 89 -0.05 18.93 -8.11
C ASN A 89 -1.10 17.91 -7.67
N ARG A 90 -1.36 16.93 -8.53
CA ARG A 90 -2.42 15.91 -8.34
C ARG A 90 -2.24 15.03 -7.11
N ALA A 91 -1.01 14.86 -6.61
CA ALA A 91 -0.76 14.02 -5.44
C ALA A 91 -1.12 14.74 -4.12
N LEU A 92 -1.08 16.07 -4.08
CA LEU A 92 -1.30 16.84 -2.86
C LEU A 92 -2.69 16.60 -2.25
N PRO A 93 -3.81 16.75 -3.00
CA PRO A 93 -5.13 16.44 -2.45
C PRO A 93 -5.24 15.00 -1.95
N ALA A 94 -4.69 14.03 -2.70
CA ALA A 94 -4.70 12.63 -2.32
C ALA A 94 -3.97 12.37 -1.00
N ARG A 95 -2.74 12.86 -0.87
CA ARG A 95 -1.92 12.62 0.33
C ARG A 95 -2.44 13.37 1.54
N VAL A 96 -2.98 14.58 1.37
CA VAL A 96 -3.65 15.32 2.46
C VAL A 96 -4.87 14.54 2.95
N THR A 97 -5.78 14.14 2.05
CA THR A 97 -6.97 13.35 2.43
C THR A 97 -6.57 12.04 3.11
N MET A 98 -5.62 11.30 2.55
CA MET A 98 -5.13 10.06 3.16
C MET A 98 -4.50 10.29 4.53
N THR A 99 -3.76 11.39 4.72
CA THR A 99 -3.15 11.73 6.02
C THR A 99 -4.21 12.12 7.05
N LEU A 100 -5.25 12.85 6.65
CA LEU A 100 -6.38 13.17 7.54
C LEU A 100 -7.18 11.93 7.93
N LEU A 101 -7.44 11.03 6.99
CA LEU A 101 -8.08 9.74 7.26
C LEU A 101 -7.21 8.85 8.15
N TRP A 102 -5.89 8.88 7.92
CA TRP A 102 -4.93 8.20 8.78
C TRP A 102 -4.94 8.74 10.21
N LEU A 103 -4.92 10.07 10.39
CA LEU A 103 -5.02 10.71 11.71
C LEU A 103 -6.29 10.30 12.43
N LEU A 104 -7.44 10.30 11.73
CA LEU A 104 -8.70 9.80 12.28
C LEU A 104 -8.60 8.33 12.70
N GLY A 105 -7.96 7.50 11.86
CA GLY A 105 -7.65 6.11 12.19
C GLY A 105 -6.80 5.98 13.46
N MET A 106 -5.78 6.82 13.62
CA MET A 106 -4.92 6.80 14.81
C MET A 106 -5.69 7.19 16.08
N VAL A 107 -6.67 8.08 16.00
CA VAL A 107 -7.59 8.34 17.14
C VAL A 107 -8.26 7.03 17.56
N PHE A 108 -8.83 6.26 16.63
CA PHE A 108 -9.42 4.95 16.95
C PHE A 108 -8.41 3.94 17.51
N VAL A 109 -7.14 4.00 17.10
CA VAL A 109 -6.08 3.15 17.68
C VAL A 109 -5.84 3.51 19.15
N THR A 110 -5.88 4.80 19.50
CA THR A 110 -5.61 5.26 20.88
C THR A 110 -6.77 5.01 21.85
N ILE A 111 -8.00 5.34 21.45
CA ILE A 111 -9.17 5.34 22.36
C ILE A 111 -10.21 4.25 22.05
N GLY A 112 -10.11 3.58 20.89
CA GLY A 112 -11.11 2.60 20.47
C GLY A 112 -11.02 1.28 21.23
N PRO A 113 -12.06 0.43 21.15
CA PRO A 113 -11.97 -0.96 21.62
C PRO A 113 -10.99 -1.77 20.76
N SER A 114 -10.57 -2.93 21.26
CA SER A 114 -9.59 -3.82 20.63
C SER A 114 -9.81 -4.04 19.13
N GLU A 115 -11.03 -4.40 18.74
CA GLU A 115 -11.42 -4.66 17.36
C GLU A 115 -11.24 -3.44 16.45
N SER A 116 -11.66 -2.28 16.95
CA SER A 116 -11.55 -1.00 16.25
C SER A 116 -10.09 -0.60 16.02
N ARG A 117 -9.22 -0.80 17.03
CA ARG A 117 -7.78 -0.54 16.91
C ARG A 117 -7.17 -1.39 15.79
N ARG A 118 -7.50 -2.68 15.77
CA ARG A 118 -7.02 -3.63 14.75
C ARG A 118 -7.44 -3.23 13.34
N MET A 119 -8.73 -2.94 13.17
CA MET A 119 -9.26 -2.53 11.86
C MET A 119 -8.59 -1.25 11.36
N ALA A 120 -8.41 -0.25 12.24
CA ALA A 120 -7.78 1.01 11.90
C ALA A 120 -6.32 0.83 11.43
N ILE A 121 -5.52 0.03 12.15
CA ILE A 121 -4.12 -0.28 11.78
C ILE A 121 -4.07 -0.96 10.41
N ARG A 122 -4.87 -2.03 10.21
CA ARG A 122 -4.93 -2.77 8.94
C ARG A 122 -5.29 -1.85 7.77
N LEU A 123 -6.31 -1.01 7.95
CA LEU A 123 -6.75 -0.06 6.92
C LEU A 123 -5.65 0.95 6.60
N CYS A 124 -5.03 1.56 7.61
CA CYS A 124 -3.97 2.54 7.44
C CYS A 124 -2.80 1.96 6.65
N LEU A 125 -2.33 0.77 7.03
CA LEU A 125 -1.21 0.13 6.34
C LEU A 125 -1.58 -0.36 4.95
N ALA A 126 -2.79 -0.88 4.73
CA ALA A 126 -3.27 -1.23 3.39
C ALA A 126 -3.30 0.00 2.46
N LEU A 127 -3.78 1.15 2.97
CA LEU A 127 -3.76 2.42 2.25
C LEU A 127 -2.34 2.87 1.91
N THR A 128 -1.39 2.76 2.85
CA THR A 128 0.02 3.09 2.56
C THR A 128 0.66 2.15 1.55
N THR A 129 0.31 0.86 1.57
CA THR A 129 0.79 -0.15 0.62
C THR A 129 0.34 0.20 -0.80
N VAL A 130 -0.94 0.52 -0.97
CA VAL A 130 -1.47 1.03 -2.24
C VAL A 130 -0.81 2.36 -2.62
N GLY A 131 -0.60 3.24 -1.64
CA GLY A 131 0.09 4.52 -1.79
C GLY A 131 1.49 4.39 -2.40
N VAL A 132 2.28 3.40 -1.96
CA VAL A 132 3.61 3.12 -2.53
C VAL A 132 3.52 2.72 -4.01
N LEU A 133 2.59 1.83 -4.37
CA LEU A 133 2.42 1.36 -5.75
C LEU A 133 1.96 2.49 -6.69
N ILE A 134 1.11 3.39 -6.19
CA ILE A 134 0.70 4.59 -6.92
C ILE A 134 1.88 5.56 -7.03
N ALA A 135 2.62 5.79 -5.94
CA ALA A 135 3.72 6.73 -5.89
C ALA A 135 4.78 6.43 -6.94
N VAL A 136 5.19 5.17 -7.14
CA VAL A 136 6.20 4.83 -8.16
C VAL A 136 5.76 5.11 -9.60
N SER A 137 4.46 5.26 -9.83
CA SER A 137 3.89 5.65 -11.13
C SER A 137 3.84 7.17 -11.33
N GLU A 138 4.23 7.94 -10.33
CA GLU A 138 4.33 9.39 -10.43
C GLU A 138 5.56 9.84 -11.22
N ARG A 139 5.49 11.07 -11.71
CA ARG A 139 6.60 11.66 -12.45
C ARG A 139 7.78 11.92 -11.54
N GLU A 140 8.94 12.01 -12.16
CA GLU A 140 10.21 12.21 -11.46
C GLU A 140 10.58 13.69 -11.34
N THR A 141 10.24 14.52 -12.32
CA THR A 141 10.64 15.93 -12.30
C THR A 141 9.44 16.85 -12.11
N PRO A 142 9.53 17.86 -11.22
CA PRO A 142 8.47 18.83 -11.06
C PRO A 142 8.46 19.83 -12.23
N ASN A 143 7.30 19.99 -12.87
CA ASN A 143 7.11 20.99 -13.94
C ASN A 143 7.24 22.42 -13.39
N ALA A 144 7.52 23.39 -14.25
CA ALA A 144 7.68 24.81 -13.90
C ALA A 144 6.51 25.35 -13.05
N ARG A 145 5.26 25.01 -13.38
CA ARG A 145 4.08 25.39 -12.60
C ARG A 145 4.12 24.86 -11.16
N ILE A 146 4.57 23.62 -10.98
CA ILE A 146 4.63 22.98 -9.66
C ILE A 146 5.80 23.58 -8.86
N ARG A 147 6.94 23.83 -9.52
CA ARG A 147 8.08 24.50 -8.90
C ARG A 147 7.69 25.85 -8.30
N ARG A 148 6.85 26.63 -8.97
CA ARG A 148 6.33 27.92 -8.43
C ARG A 148 5.53 27.78 -7.12
N SER A 149 4.90 26.62 -6.89
CA SER A 149 4.18 26.33 -5.65
C SER A 149 5.06 25.77 -4.53
N ILE A 150 6.34 25.48 -4.79
CA ILE A 150 7.27 24.98 -3.77
C ILE A 150 7.64 26.13 -2.83
N PRO A 151 7.50 25.97 -1.50
CA PRO A 151 7.89 26.99 -0.53
C PRO A 151 9.37 27.37 -0.66
N ARG A 152 9.68 28.67 -0.52
CA ARG A 152 11.06 29.19 -0.52
C ARG A 152 11.80 28.89 0.79
N ASN A 153 11.09 28.87 1.91
CA ASN A 153 11.65 28.51 3.21
C ASN A 153 12.07 27.03 3.21
N GLN A 154 13.32 26.76 3.61
CA GLN A 154 13.90 25.41 3.61
C GLN A 154 13.12 24.42 4.49
N ILE A 155 12.62 24.86 5.66
CA ILE A 155 11.88 23.99 6.60
C ILE A 155 10.53 23.62 5.99
N LEU A 156 9.77 24.62 5.54
CA LEU A 156 8.49 24.39 4.87
C LEU A 156 8.64 23.53 3.61
N ARG A 157 9.77 23.65 2.91
CA ARG A 157 10.08 22.81 1.75
C ARG A 157 10.27 21.35 2.13
N ILE A 158 11.01 21.07 3.21
CA ILE A 158 11.19 19.69 3.71
C ILE A 158 9.85 19.10 4.14
N LEU A 159 9.03 19.86 4.88
CA LEU A 159 7.70 19.41 5.33
C LEU A 159 6.72 19.23 4.17
N ALA A 160 6.80 20.06 3.14
CA ALA A 160 5.95 19.96 1.96
C ALA A 160 6.36 18.80 1.02
N PHE A 161 7.63 18.40 1.05
CA PHE A 161 8.18 17.42 0.11
C PHE A 161 7.34 16.13 0.03
N PRO A 162 7.00 15.43 1.14
CA PRO A 162 6.18 14.21 1.09
C PRO A 162 4.79 14.41 0.47
N PHE A 163 4.26 15.63 0.42
CA PHE A 163 2.90 15.89 -0.07
C PHE A 163 2.85 16.28 -1.55
N PHE A 164 3.98 16.56 -2.20
CA PHE A 164 4.02 16.99 -3.59
C PHE A 164 4.15 15.84 -4.59
N SER A 165 3.56 16.00 -5.79
CA SER A 165 3.69 15.03 -6.90
C SER A 165 5.16 14.72 -7.21
N GLY A 166 5.52 13.46 -7.09
CA GLY A 166 6.88 12.93 -7.19
C GLY A 166 6.95 11.49 -6.71
N ALA A 167 7.65 10.62 -7.43
CA ALA A 167 7.76 9.21 -7.05
C ALA A 167 8.53 9.03 -5.73
N ALA A 168 9.68 9.68 -5.57
CA ALA A 168 10.42 9.65 -4.31
C ALA A 168 9.62 10.25 -3.15
N ASN A 169 8.94 11.37 -3.39
CA ASN A 169 8.10 12.06 -2.41
C ASN A 169 6.97 11.16 -1.91
N GLY A 170 6.31 10.44 -2.81
CA GLY A 170 5.23 9.53 -2.46
C GLY A 170 5.69 8.27 -1.74
N ILE A 171 6.85 7.71 -2.13
CA ILE A 171 7.48 6.60 -1.40
C ILE A 171 7.84 7.05 0.01
N LEU A 172 8.45 8.24 0.16
CA LEU A 172 8.79 8.79 1.47
C LEU A 172 7.54 9.00 2.32
N TRP A 173 6.49 9.62 1.77
CA TRP A 173 5.21 9.81 2.46
C TRP A 173 4.64 8.49 2.95
N ALA A 174 4.54 7.49 2.08
CA ALA A 174 3.96 6.20 2.45
C ALA A 174 4.81 5.48 3.51
N THR A 175 6.14 5.59 3.42
CA THR A 175 7.07 5.03 4.42
C THR A 175 6.94 5.73 5.77
N LEU A 176 6.81 7.06 5.79
CA LEU A 176 6.60 7.84 7.02
C LEU A 176 5.26 7.48 7.67
N VAL A 177 4.18 7.39 6.91
CA VAL A 177 2.86 7.02 7.43
C VAL A 177 2.85 5.57 7.93
N ALA A 178 3.51 4.64 7.22
CA ALA A 178 3.64 3.27 7.69
C ALA A 178 4.45 3.19 9.00
N ALA A 179 5.62 3.84 9.06
CA ALA A 179 6.44 3.90 10.26
C ALA A 179 5.70 4.54 11.45
N ALA A 180 4.98 5.64 11.22
CA ALA A 180 4.16 6.28 12.24
C ALA A 180 3.03 5.37 12.71
N THR A 181 2.39 4.62 11.80
CA THR A 181 1.36 3.63 12.16
C THR A 181 1.93 2.56 13.09
N PHE A 182 3.14 2.04 12.80
CA PHE A 182 3.82 1.10 13.69
C PHE A 182 4.20 1.72 15.02
N GLY A 183 4.70 2.95 15.04
CA GLY A 183 5.03 3.65 16.27
C GLY A 183 3.80 3.83 17.18
N VAL A 184 2.67 4.26 16.62
CA VAL A 184 1.42 4.40 17.37
C VAL A 184 0.91 3.03 17.84
N ALA A 185 0.90 2.02 16.97
CA ALA A 185 0.50 0.67 17.35
C ALA A 185 1.37 0.13 18.51
N TRP A 186 2.68 0.34 18.44
CA TRP A 186 3.62 -0.06 19.48
C TRP A 186 3.34 0.61 20.83
N LEU A 187 3.04 1.91 20.82
CA LEU A 187 2.84 2.69 22.03
C LEU A 187 1.48 2.47 22.71
N PHE A 188 0.43 2.19 21.92
CA PHE A 188 -0.95 2.24 22.41
C PHE A 188 -1.69 0.88 22.39
N LEU A 189 -1.08 -0.19 21.88
CA LEU A 189 -1.66 -1.54 22.00
C LEU A 189 -1.27 -2.15 23.37
N PRO A 190 -2.26 -2.56 24.19
CA PRO A 190 -1.99 -3.10 25.53
C PRO A 190 -1.32 -4.48 25.46
N ASP A 191 -0.45 -4.81 26.42
CA ASP A 191 0.34 -6.07 26.54
C ASP A 191 -0.49 -7.36 26.31
N SER A 192 -1.76 -7.36 26.71
CA SER A 192 -2.69 -8.46 26.49
C SER A 192 -3.11 -8.66 25.03
N MET A 193 -2.80 -7.73 24.12
CA MET A 193 -2.93 -7.88 22.67
C MET A 193 -1.62 -8.31 22.00
N TRP A 194 -0.55 -8.57 22.75
CA TRP A 194 0.76 -8.91 22.17
C TRP A 194 0.89 -10.39 21.81
N TRP A 195 0.00 -11.25 22.30
CA TRP A 195 -0.17 -12.60 21.73
C TRP A 195 -0.76 -12.52 20.30
N TRP A 196 -1.54 -11.48 20.00
CA TRP A 196 -2.05 -11.12 18.67
C TRP A 196 -1.02 -10.38 17.79
N ARG A 197 0.17 -10.09 18.33
CA ARG A 197 1.27 -9.45 17.60
C ARG A 197 1.68 -10.29 16.39
N TYR A 198 1.51 -11.60 16.44
CA TYR A 198 2.02 -12.49 15.42
C TYR A 198 1.22 -12.45 14.10
N GLU A 199 -0.05 -12.86 14.07
CA GLU A 199 -0.78 -13.00 12.80
C GLU A 199 -1.10 -11.68 12.07
N ASP A 200 -1.39 -10.59 12.78
CA ASP A 200 -1.81 -9.32 12.15
C ASP A 200 -0.73 -8.24 12.18
N THR A 201 -0.03 -8.12 13.30
CA THR A 201 0.88 -6.98 13.53
C THR A 201 2.15 -7.15 12.73
N TYR A 202 2.55 -8.36 12.34
CA TYR A 202 3.66 -8.58 11.41
C TYR A 202 3.24 -8.77 9.96
N THR A 203 2.10 -9.40 9.68
CA THR A 203 1.67 -9.68 8.30
C THR A 203 1.54 -8.41 7.47
N ILE A 204 0.94 -7.36 8.01
CA ILE A 204 0.73 -6.12 7.27
C ILE A 204 2.02 -5.27 7.09
N PRO A 205 2.92 -5.07 8.08
CA PRO A 205 4.24 -4.49 7.80
C PRO A 205 5.02 -5.30 6.79
N VAL A 206 4.99 -6.63 6.89
CA VAL A 206 5.70 -7.50 5.95
C VAL A 206 5.15 -7.28 4.54
N LEU A 207 3.83 -7.20 4.38
CA LEU A 207 3.18 -6.85 3.12
C LEU A 207 3.63 -5.48 2.60
N PHE A 208 3.69 -4.47 3.47
CA PHE A 208 4.18 -3.14 3.11
C PHE A 208 5.65 -3.19 2.67
N LEU A 209 6.52 -3.91 3.40
CA LEU A 209 7.94 -4.07 3.06
C LEU A 209 8.11 -4.77 1.72
N TYR A 210 7.31 -5.80 1.43
CA TYR A 210 7.29 -6.41 0.09
C TYR A 210 6.85 -5.42 -0.97
N ALA A 211 5.75 -4.71 -0.76
CA ALA A 211 5.29 -3.71 -1.72
C ALA A 211 6.35 -2.63 -1.97
N LEU A 212 7.04 -2.17 -0.92
CA LEU A 212 8.15 -1.24 -1.01
C LEU A 212 9.34 -1.84 -1.79
N ALA A 213 9.74 -3.08 -1.48
CA ALA A 213 10.82 -3.77 -2.18
C ALA A 213 10.51 -3.96 -3.68
N TYR A 214 9.30 -4.42 -4.01
CA TYR A 214 8.84 -4.58 -5.40
C TYR A 214 8.73 -3.24 -6.12
N ALA A 215 8.22 -2.21 -5.47
CA ALA A 215 8.09 -0.88 -6.04
C ALA A 215 9.46 -0.24 -6.33
N LEU A 216 10.39 -0.31 -5.39
CA LEU A 216 11.76 0.16 -5.59
C LEU A 216 12.51 -0.67 -6.64
N SER A 217 12.24 -1.98 -6.71
CA SER A 217 12.82 -2.87 -7.73
C SER A 217 12.30 -2.52 -9.11
N ALA A 218 11.01 -2.21 -9.25
CA ALA A 218 10.43 -1.72 -10.49
C ALA A 218 11.04 -0.40 -10.93
N VAL A 219 11.26 0.54 -10.01
CA VAL A 219 11.97 1.80 -10.31
C VAL A 219 13.39 1.51 -10.79
N LEU A 220 14.12 0.61 -10.12
CA LEU A 220 15.48 0.24 -10.48
C LEU A 220 15.55 -0.40 -11.87
N ILE A 221 14.72 -1.43 -12.12
CA ILE A 221 14.65 -2.16 -13.38
C ILE A 221 14.27 -1.20 -14.51
N ARG A 222 13.29 -0.34 -14.30
CA ARG A 222 12.89 0.64 -15.30
C ARG A 222 14.04 1.56 -15.66
N ARG A 223 14.78 2.05 -14.67
CA ARG A 223 15.88 3.01 -14.89
C ARG A 223 17.10 2.39 -15.55
N TRP A 224 17.41 1.13 -15.24
CA TRP A 224 18.61 0.47 -15.74
C TRP A 224 18.39 -0.28 -17.05
N PHE A 225 17.24 -0.93 -17.21
CA PHE A 225 17.00 -1.82 -18.35
C PHE A 225 15.91 -1.33 -19.30
N LEU A 226 14.92 -0.57 -18.81
CA LEU A 226 13.73 -0.20 -19.61
C LEU A 226 13.55 1.32 -19.76
N ARG A 227 14.64 2.09 -19.68
CA ARG A 227 14.58 3.55 -19.64
C ARG A 227 13.90 4.14 -20.88
N ASP A 228 14.18 3.56 -22.04
CA ASP A 228 13.71 4.08 -23.33
C ASP A 228 12.35 3.47 -23.74
N GLY A 229 12.05 2.26 -23.29
CA GLY A 229 10.83 1.53 -23.65
C GLY A 229 9.65 1.74 -22.71
N LEU A 230 9.88 2.08 -21.44
CA LEU A 230 8.84 2.13 -20.41
C LEU A 230 8.74 3.49 -19.73
N SER A 231 7.66 4.21 -20.04
CA SER A 231 7.31 5.45 -19.34
C SER A 231 7.10 5.23 -17.84
N TYR A 232 7.45 6.23 -17.02
CA TYR A 232 7.27 6.21 -15.57
C TYR A 232 5.83 5.88 -15.13
N ARG A 233 4.84 6.16 -15.97
CA ARG A 233 3.41 5.87 -15.73
C ARG A 233 3.11 4.39 -15.54
N HIS A 234 3.95 3.52 -16.10
CA HIS A 234 3.76 2.06 -16.05
C HIS A 234 4.62 1.40 -14.96
N THR A 235 5.39 2.16 -14.17
CA THR A 235 6.27 1.59 -13.13
C THR A 235 5.49 0.85 -12.04
N GLY A 236 4.31 1.35 -11.67
CA GLY A 236 3.44 0.62 -10.74
C GLY A 236 2.91 -0.68 -11.32
N LEU A 237 2.63 -0.74 -12.63
CA LEU A 237 2.27 -1.99 -13.30
C LEU A 237 3.44 -2.97 -13.33
N LEU A 238 4.66 -2.48 -13.56
CA LEU A 238 5.87 -3.29 -13.45
C LEU A 238 6.05 -3.83 -12.03
N ALA A 239 5.82 -3.00 -10.98
CA ALA A 239 5.86 -3.44 -9.59
C ALA A 239 4.82 -4.53 -9.29
N LEU A 240 3.59 -4.37 -9.76
CA LEU A 240 2.54 -5.39 -9.66
C LEU A 240 2.89 -6.67 -10.41
N GLY A 241 3.48 -6.56 -11.61
CA GLY A 241 3.95 -7.71 -12.38
C GLY A 241 5.05 -8.48 -11.65
N LEU A 242 6.03 -7.78 -11.08
CA LEU A 242 7.09 -8.40 -10.27
C LEU A 242 6.52 -9.07 -9.02
N MET A 243 5.56 -8.43 -8.34
CA MET A 243 4.88 -9.01 -7.19
C MET A 243 4.09 -10.28 -7.59
N GLY A 244 3.42 -10.25 -8.75
CA GLY A 244 2.73 -11.42 -9.32
C GLY A 244 3.68 -12.57 -9.62
N ILE A 245 4.84 -12.30 -10.24
CA ILE A 245 5.91 -13.28 -10.44
C ILE A 245 6.37 -13.84 -9.09
N GLY A 246 6.57 -12.97 -8.11
CA GLY A 246 6.92 -13.33 -6.73
C GLY A 246 5.92 -14.25 -6.05
N VAL A 247 4.64 -14.20 -6.43
CA VAL A 247 3.63 -15.14 -5.94
C VAL A 247 3.65 -16.45 -6.74
N VAL A 248 3.59 -16.35 -8.07
CA VAL A 248 3.37 -17.50 -8.96
C VAL A 248 4.58 -18.43 -8.98
N VAL A 249 5.80 -17.89 -9.11
CA VAL A 249 7.01 -18.71 -9.26
C VAL A 249 7.25 -19.57 -8.02
N PRO A 250 7.27 -19.04 -6.78
CA PRO A 250 7.39 -19.88 -5.60
C PRO A 250 6.27 -20.91 -5.46
N LEU A 251 5.04 -20.57 -5.82
CA LEU A 251 3.91 -21.50 -5.75
C LEU A 251 4.11 -22.68 -6.71
N LEU A 252 4.54 -22.42 -7.95
CA LEU A 252 4.88 -23.48 -8.90
C LEU A 252 6.04 -24.35 -8.40
N LEU A 253 7.11 -23.74 -7.88
CA LEU A 253 8.23 -24.45 -7.27
C LEU A 253 7.80 -25.29 -6.06
N SER A 254 6.81 -24.84 -5.30
CA SER A 254 6.22 -25.59 -4.18
C SER A 254 5.50 -26.85 -4.65
N VAL A 255 4.71 -26.75 -5.72
CA VAL A 255 4.01 -27.90 -6.33
C VAL A 255 5.01 -28.91 -6.90
N LEU A 256 6.12 -28.45 -7.48
CA LEU A 256 7.16 -29.32 -8.01
C LEU A 256 7.96 -30.02 -6.89
N SER A 257 8.32 -29.28 -5.84
CA SER A 257 9.14 -29.78 -4.72
C SER A 257 8.40 -30.71 -3.76
N THR A 258 7.08 -30.50 -3.57
CA THR A 258 6.23 -31.40 -2.76
C THR A 258 6.12 -32.81 -3.32
N ARG A 259 6.42 -33.01 -4.62
CA ARG A 259 6.58 -34.33 -5.22
C ARG A 259 7.93 -35.00 -4.94
N ILE A 260 8.94 -34.24 -4.49
CA ILE A 260 10.35 -34.66 -4.49
C ILE A 260 10.91 -34.88 -3.08
N SER A 261 10.31 -34.35 -2.01
CA SER A 261 10.98 -34.33 -0.69
C SER A 261 10.09 -34.70 0.50
N SER A 262 10.65 -35.54 1.38
CA SER A 262 10.15 -35.90 2.72
C SER A 262 10.39 -34.80 3.76
N LEU A 263 11.08 -33.72 3.42
CA LEU A 263 11.42 -32.59 4.29
C LEU A 263 10.27 -31.56 4.37
N ARG A 264 9.08 -32.00 4.82
CA ARG A 264 7.87 -31.13 4.94
C ARG A 264 7.96 -30.02 5.99
N TYR A 265 9.00 -30.01 6.83
CA TYR A 265 9.03 -29.20 8.04
C TYR A 265 9.93 -27.96 7.98
N LEU A 266 10.74 -27.78 6.93
CA LEU A 266 11.56 -26.58 6.74
C LEU A 266 10.91 -25.69 5.69
N MET A 267 10.74 -24.39 5.95
CA MET A 267 10.33 -23.44 4.91
C MET A 267 11.38 -23.48 3.82
N PRO A 268 11.00 -23.87 2.60
CA PRO A 268 11.96 -23.79 1.54
C PRO A 268 12.27 -22.32 1.22
N PRO A 269 13.55 -21.96 0.98
CA PRO A 269 13.95 -20.57 0.76
C PRO A 269 13.18 -19.86 -0.37
N TRP A 270 12.70 -20.60 -1.38
CA TRP A 270 11.92 -20.03 -2.47
C TRP A 270 10.59 -19.42 -2.03
N HIS A 271 10.04 -19.80 -0.87
CA HIS A 271 8.83 -19.17 -0.33
C HIS A 271 9.03 -17.72 0.10
N LEU A 272 10.27 -17.30 0.40
CA LEU A 272 10.56 -15.92 0.80
C LEU A 272 10.23 -14.89 -0.30
N GLY A 273 10.14 -15.28 -1.57
CA GLY A 273 9.65 -14.39 -2.62
C GLY A 273 8.12 -14.18 -2.61
N ASN A 274 7.38 -15.11 -2.00
CA ASN A 274 5.93 -15.16 -2.06
C ASN A 274 5.28 -14.30 -0.99
N VAL A 275 4.86 -13.10 -1.39
CA VAL A 275 4.12 -12.18 -0.53
C VAL A 275 2.79 -12.74 -0.03
N THR A 276 2.20 -13.76 -0.68
CA THR A 276 0.97 -14.38 -0.17
C THR A 276 1.23 -15.47 0.85
N ALA A 277 2.44 -16.01 0.93
CA ALA A 277 2.82 -17.06 1.87
C ALA A 277 2.59 -16.63 3.33
N ILE A 278 2.77 -15.34 3.63
CA ILE A 278 2.53 -14.76 4.95
C ILE A 278 1.09 -14.96 5.47
N PHE A 279 0.12 -15.22 4.58
CA PHE A 279 -1.28 -15.46 4.96
C PHE A 279 -1.60 -16.95 5.19
N TYR A 280 -0.69 -17.86 4.87
CA TYR A 280 -0.94 -19.30 4.88
C TYR A 280 -0.09 -20.06 5.90
N TYR A 281 1.06 -19.52 6.27
CA TYR A 281 2.04 -20.22 7.07
C TYR A 281 2.07 -19.70 8.52
N HIS A 282 2.40 -20.60 9.46
CA HIS A 282 2.50 -20.31 10.89
C HIS A 282 3.43 -19.13 11.22
N GLU A 283 3.24 -18.56 12.41
CA GLU A 283 3.97 -17.41 12.95
C GLU A 283 5.50 -17.51 12.83
N ALA A 284 6.04 -18.73 12.90
CA ALA A 284 7.46 -19.04 12.73
C ALA A 284 8.06 -18.51 11.42
N TYR A 285 7.24 -18.27 10.39
CA TYR A 285 7.69 -17.84 9.07
C TYR A 285 7.66 -16.32 8.87
N LEU A 286 6.94 -15.58 9.71
CA LEU A 286 6.81 -14.12 9.58
C LEU A 286 8.13 -13.38 9.82
N THR A 287 8.94 -13.84 10.78
CA THR A 287 10.25 -13.23 11.07
C THR A 287 11.20 -13.38 9.87
N PRO A 288 11.40 -14.57 9.28
CA PRO A 288 12.15 -14.73 8.02
C PRO A 288 11.64 -13.84 6.89
N HIS A 289 10.32 -13.76 6.67
CA HIS A 289 9.72 -12.90 5.65
C HIS A 289 9.99 -11.41 5.91
N MET A 290 9.90 -10.96 7.18
CA MET A 290 10.19 -9.59 7.58
C MET A 290 11.66 -9.22 7.33
N LEU A 291 12.59 -10.09 7.75
CA LEU A 291 14.02 -9.88 7.54
C LEU A 291 14.36 -9.87 6.05
N PHE A 292 13.80 -10.80 5.28
CA PHE A 292 14.00 -10.87 3.84
C PHE A 292 13.45 -9.63 3.12
N ALA A 293 12.17 -9.28 3.34
CA ALA A 293 11.53 -8.14 2.68
C ALA A 293 12.17 -6.82 3.11
N GLY A 294 12.51 -6.66 4.40
CA GLY A 294 13.20 -5.49 4.92
C GLY A 294 14.61 -5.34 4.37
N GLY A 295 15.40 -6.43 4.36
CA GLY A 295 16.74 -6.46 3.76
C GLY A 295 16.70 -6.17 2.26
N TRP A 296 15.75 -6.77 1.54
CA TRP A 296 15.56 -6.50 0.11
C TRP A 296 15.18 -5.04 -0.15
N ALA A 297 14.19 -4.50 0.57
CA ALA A 297 13.81 -3.09 0.46
C ALA A 297 15.01 -2.16 0.74
N ALA A 298 15.80 -2.45 1.77
CA ALA A 298 16.99 -1.66 2.11
C ALA A 298 18.06 -1.71 1.01
N ILE A 299 18.38 -2.88 0.48
CA ILE A 299 19.34 -3.03 -0.63
C ILE A 299 18.90 -2.22 -1.83
N VAL A 300 17.64 -2.37 -2.26
CA VAL A 300 17.15 -1.69 -3.46
C VAL A 300 16.97 -0.19 -3.23
N LEU A 301 16.69 0.25 -2.00
CA LEU A 301 16.71 1.66 -1.61
C LEU A 301 18.13 2.24 -1.77
N ILE A 302 19.15 1.53 -1.29
CA ILE A 302 20.56 1.93 -1.42
C ILE A 302 20.95 2.03 -2.90
N LEU A 303 20.57 1.05 -3.73
CA LEU A 303 20.83 1.10 -5.17
C LEU A 303 20.11 2.28 -5.87
N ASN A 304 18.97 2.71 -5.34
CA ASN A 304 18.23 3.88 -5.82
C ASN A 304 18.70 5.22 -5.23
N ARG A 305 19.74 5.25 -4.37
CA ARG A 305 20.23 6.49 -3.72
C ARG A 305 20.52 7.66 -4.69
N PRO A 306 21.12 7.47 -5.88
CA PRO A 306 21.46 8.62 -6.73
C PRO A 306 20.19 9.27 -7.27
N TRP A 307 19.19 8.44 -7.60
CA TRP A 307 17.90 8.93 -8.05
C TRP A 307 17.12 9.64 -6.96
N LEU A 308 17.09 9.10 -5.74
CA LEU A 308 16.49 9.81 -4.61
C LEU A 308 17.17 11.18 -4.40
N ALA A 309 18.49 11.24 -4.49
CA ALA A 309 19.23 12.50 -4.38
C ALA A 309 18.85 13.48 -5.49
N ASP A 310 18.72 13.02 -6.74
CA ASP A 310 18.33 13.85 -7.87
C ASP A 310 16.89 14.39 -7.72
N GLN A 311 15.96 13.56 -7.22
CA GLN A 311 14.59 13.97 -6.91
C GLN A 311 14.55 15.08 -5.85
N ILE A 312 15.31 14.91 -4.77
CA ILE A 312 15.42 15.90 -3.69
C ILE A 312 16.06 17.20 -4.19
N ARG A 313 17.11 17.10 -5.00
CA ARG A 313 17.78 18.27 -5.61
C ARG A 313 16.87 19.02 -6.58
N ALA A 314 16.07 18.30 -7.37
CA ALA A 314 15.11 18.88 -8.31
C ALA A 314 13.92 19.55 -7.61
N PHE A 315 13.64 19.23 -6.35
CA PHE A 315 12.58 19.86 -5.56
C PHE A 315 12.99 21.23 -5.03
N ARG A 316 13.11 22.20 -5.95
CA ARG A 316 13.45 23.60 -5.65
C ARG A 316 12.50 24.55 -6.37
N PRO A 317 12.17 25.70 -5.75
CA PRO A 317 11.47 26.77 -6.44
C PRO A 317 12.28 27.26 -7.66
N PRO A 318 11.68 28.01 -8.60
CA PRO A 318 12.44 28.69 -9.63
C PRO A 318 13.41 29.67 -8.96
N ASP A 319 14.65 29.72 -9.45
CA ASP A 319 15.58 30.78 -9.09
C ASP A 319 14.95 32.10 -9.58
N ALA A 320 14.90 33.10 -8.69
CA ALA A 320 14.31 34.41 -8.97
C ALA A 320 15.26 35.24 -9.83
#